data_AF-A0A6I1KB08-F1
#
_entry.id   AF-A0A6I1KB08-F1
#
_cell.length_a   1.000
_cell.length_b   1.000
_cell.length_c   1.000
_cell.angle_alpha   90.00
_cell.angle_beta   90.00
_cell.angle_gamma   90.00
#
_symmetry.space_group_name_H-M   'P 1'
#
loop_
_entity.id
_entity.type
_entity.pdbx_description
1 polymer ?
#
loop_
_entity_poly.entity_id
_entity_poly.type
_entity_poly.pdbx_seq_one_letter_code
_entity_poly.pdbx_strand_id
1 'polypeptide(L)' 'MKVITIRRLDLQFDAGQITHGSAEEQARQALDLINRTLQREPFGLGAQLYAHPDEIEVESHDRVE' A
#
# COMPACT_ATOMS: atom_id res chain seq x y z
N MET A 1 -3.38 -11.84 18.12
CA MET A 1 -3.09 -11.34 16.77
C MET A 1 -1.69 -11.81 16.37
N LYS A 2 -1.49 -12.19 15.11
CA LYS A 2 -0.18 -12.58 14.57
C LYS A 2 0.30 -11.48 13.63
N VAL A 3 1.52 -11.01 13.83
CA VAL A 3 2.16 -10.03 12.95
C VAL A 3 3.13 -10.78 12.03
N ILE A 4 3.07 -10.49 10.75
CA ILE A 4 4.01 -11.00 9.74
C ILE A 4 4.66 -9.78 9.11
N THR A 5 5.98 -9.66 9.26
CA THR A 5 6.76 -8.60 8.63
C THR A 5 7.27 -9.10 7.28
N ILE A 6 6.90 -8.41 6.22
CA ILE A 6 7.37 -8.67 4.87
C ILE A 6 8.31 -7.52 4.50
N ARG A 7 9.57 -7.85 4.17
CA ARG A 7 10.54 -6.87 3.68
C ARG A 7 10.50 -6.85 2.16
N ARG A 8 10.58 -5.65 1.56
CA ARG A 8 10.60 -5.42 0.10
C ARG A 8 9.34 -5.95 -0.58
N LEU A 9 8.24 -5.22 -0.41
CA LEU A 9 6.94 -5.54 -1.00
C LEU A 9 6.65 -4.58 -2.16
N ASP A 10 6.44 -5.12 -3.35
CA ASP A 10 5.97 -4.35 -4.50
C ASP A 10 4.44 -4.35 -4.52
N LEU A 11 3.86 -3.15 -4.61
CA LEU A 11 2.42 -2.97 -4.72
C LEU A 11 2.10 -2.37 -6.08
N GLN A 12 1.22 -3.05 -6.83
CA GLN A 12 0.77 -2.60 -8.15
C GLN A 12 -0.70 -2.19 -8.08
N PHE A 13 -0.98 -1.01 -8.62
CA PHE A 13 -2.33 -0.45 -8.73
C PHE A 13 -2.61 -0.06 -10.18
N ASP A 14 -3.90 0.01 -10.52
CA ASP A 14 -4.31 0.61 -11.78
C ASP A 14 -3.88 2.08 -11.83
N ALA A 15 -3.35 2.49 -12.98
CA ALA A 15 -2.76 3.81 -13.23
C ALA A 15 -3.75 4.99 -13.08
N GLY A 16 -5.01 4.75 -12.72
CA GLY A 16 -6.00 5.79 -12.40
C GLY A 16 -6.32 5.93 -10.91
N GLN A 17 -5.86 5.00 -10.07
CA GLN A 17 -6.23 4.96 -8.64
C GLN A 17 -5.25 5.71 -7.73
N ILE A 18 -3.98 5.79 -8.13
CA ILE A 18 -2.91 6.43 -7.34
C ILE A 18 -2.08 7.28 -8.29
N THR A 19 -2.48 8.52 -8.50
CA THR A 19 -1.95 9.34 -9.61
C THR A 19 -1.55 10.76 -9.22
N HIS A 20 -1.70 11.13 -7.95
CA HIS A 20 -1.50 12.50 -7.53
C HIS A 20 -0.54 12.57 -6.35
N GLY A 21 0.40 13.52 -6.43
CA GLY A 21 1.36 13.80 -5.36
C GLY A 21 2.73 13.16 -5.55
N SER A 22 3.60 13.34 -4.56
CA SER A 22 4.92 12.71 -4.50
C SER A 22 4.81 11.19 -4.38
N ALA A 23 5.92 10.48 -4.63
CA ALA A 23 5.95 9.02 -4.53
C ALA A 23 5.56 8.54 -3.11
N GLU A 24 5.93 9.28 -2.06
CA GLU A 24 5.52 8.99 -0.68
C GLU A 24 4.02 9.23 -0.44
N GLU A 25 3.44 10.25 -1.07
CA GLU A 25 2.00 10.51 -1.01
C GLU A 25 1.22 9.40 -1.72
N GLN A 26 1.75 8.91 -2.84
CA GLN A 26 1.20 7.76 -3.57
C GLN A 26 1.29 6.47 -2.75
N ALA A 27 2.43 6.20 -2.09
CA ALA A 27 2.59 5.06 -1.20
C ALA A 27 1.63 5.10 0.01
N ARG A 28 1.37 6.30 0.56
CA ARG A 28 0.35 6.48 1.61
C ARG A 28 -1.07 6.21 1.09
N GLN A 29 -1.41 6.72 -0.09
CA GLN A 29 -2.71 6.45 -0.73
C GLN A 29 -2.91 4.95 -1.01
N ALA A 30 -1.87 4.25 -1.45
CA ALA A 30 -1.86 2.80 -1.65
C ALA A 30 -2.23 2.03 -0.38
N LEU A 31 -1.55 2.33 0.72
CA LEU A 31 -1.79 1.69 2.01
C LEU A 31 -3.22 1.94 2.52
N ASP A 32 -3.73 3.15 2.35
CA ASP A 32 -5.10 3.50 2.74
C ASP A 32 -6.14 2.73 1.92
N LEU A 33 -5.94 2.58 0.61
CA LEU A 33 -6.83 1.80 -0.25
C LEU A 33 -6.87 0.32 0.14
N ILE A 34 -5.70 -0.27 0.41
CA ILE A 34 -5.62 -1.66 0.85
C ILE A 34 -6.31 -1.82 2.21
N ASN A 35 -5.99 -0.96 3.18
CA ASN A 35 -6.58 -1.02 4.52
C ASN A 35 -8.10 -0.84 4.48
N ARG A 36 -8.63 0.06 3.65
CA ARG A 36 -10.09 0.21 3.45
C ARG A 36 -10.72 -1.06 2.88
N THR A 37 -10.03 -1.73 1.97
CA THR A 37 -10.51 -3.00 1.40
C THR A 37 -10.53 -4.10 2.45
N LEU A 38 -9.43 -4.28 3.19
CA LEU A 38 -9.34 -5.25 4.28
C LEU A 38 -10.41 -5.05 5.36
N GLN A 39 -10.72 -3.78 5.69
CA GLN A 39 -11.73 -3.42 6.69
C GLN A 39 -13.18 -3.62 6.22
N ARG A 40 -13.43 -3.68 4.90
CA ARG A 40 -14.78 -3.84 4.32
C ARG A 40 -15.20 -5.30 4.17
N GLU A 41 -14.30 -6.25 4.35
CA GLU A 41 -14.61 -7.68 4.24
C GLU A 41 -15.66 -8.10 5.28
N PRO A 42 -16.72 -8.85 4.89
CA PRO A 42 -17.87 -9.18 5.74
C PRO A 42 -17.50 -10.01 6.97
N PHE A 43 -16.30 -10.60 6.99
CA PHE A 43 -15.78 -11.38 8.11
C PHE A 43 -14.91 -10.58 9.08
N GLY A 44 -14.75 -9.26 8.87
CA GLY A 44 -14.03 -8.39 9.80
C GLY A 44 -12.61 -8.88 10.08
N LEU A 45 -11.92 -9.42 9.06
CA LEU A 45 -10.52 -9.79 9.19
C LEU A 45 -9.77 -8.48 9.51
N GLY A 46 -9.47 -8.28 10.79
CA GLY A 46 -8.74 -7.14 11.34
C GLY A 46 -7.27 -7.14 10.94
N ALA A 47 -7.04 -7.17 9.62
CA ALA A 47 -5.75 -7.04 9.01
C ALA A 47 -5.54 -5.56 8.70
N GLN A 48 -4.37 -5.06 9.07
CA GLN A 48 -3.91 -3.73 8.75
C GLN A 48 -2.47 -3.85 8.28
N LEU A 49 -2.16 -3.18 7.17
CA LEU A 49 -0.80 -2.93 6.77
C LEU A 49 -0.29 -1.69 7.51
N TYR A 50 0.84 -1.84 8.18
CA TYR A 50 1.61 -0.75 8.74
C TYR A 50 2.84 -0.55 7.88
N ALA A 51 3.09 0.70 7.51
CA ALA A 51 4.34 1.09 6.87
C ALA A 51 4.95 2.22 7.71
N HIS A 52 6.11 1.93 8.29
CA HIS A 52 6.87 2.88 9.09
C HIS A 52 7.58 3.84 8.15
N PRO A 53 7.32 5.18 8.22
CA PRO A 53 7.84 6.13 7.23
C PRO A 53 9.37 6.12 7.05
N ASP A 54 10.09 5.72 8.08
CA ASP A 54 11.54 5.55 8.14
C ASP A 54 12.05 4.25 7.48
N GLU A 55 11.15 3.31 7.19
CA GLU A 55 11.46 2.02 6.55
C GLU A 55 10.89 1.91 5.12
N ILE A 56 10.18 2.93 4.63
CA ILE A 56 9.62 2.95 3.29
C ILE A 56 10.65 3.49 2.30
N GLU A 57 11.23 2.59 1.50
CA GLU A 57 11.91 2.95 0.26
C GLU A 57 10.87 2.95 -0.88
N VAL A 58 10.63 4.12 -1.48
CA VAL A 58 9.71 4.24 -2.61
C VAL A 58 10.50 4.29 -3.92
N GLU A 59 10.36 3.25 -4.73
CA GLU A 59 10.87 3.21 -6.10
C GLU A 59 9.68 3.20 -7.07
N SER A 60 9.49 4.28 -7.81
CA SER A 60 8.48 4.35 -8.87
C SER A 60 9.10 3.95 -10.21
N HIS A 61 8.53 2.92 -10.84
CA HIS A 61 8.90 2.51 -12.18
C HIS A 61 7.74 2.81 -13.12
N ASP A 62 7.97 3.65 -14.12
CA ASP A 62 7.03 3.79 -15.22
C ASP A 62 7.03 2.46 -15.99
N ARG A 63 5.84 1.90 -16.21
CA ARG A 63 5.69 0.70 -17.03
C ARG A 63 5.99 1.10 -18.48
N VAL A 64 7.21 0.86 -18.93
CA VAL A 64 7.57 0.97 -20.34
C VAL A 64 6.95 -0.24 -21.04
N GLU A 65 5.93 0.01 -21.87
CA GLU A 65 5.36 -0.97 -22.81
C GLU A 65 6.37 -1.37 -23.89
#